data_AF-A0A6N3QJM1-F1
#
_entry.id   AF-A0A6N3QJM1-F1
#
_cell.length_a   1.000
_cell.length_b   1.000
_cell.length_c   1.000
_cell.angle_alpha   90.00
_cell.angle_beta   90.00
_cell.angle_gamma   90.00
#
_symmetry.space_group_name_H-M   'P 1'
#
loop_
_entity.id
_entity.type
_entity.pdbx_description
1 polymer ?
#
loop_
_entity_poly.entity_id
_entity_poly.type
_entity_poly.pdbx_seq_one_letter_code
_entity_poly.pdbx_strand_id
1 'polypeptide(L)'
;MPKIVFGEAVKIEGEWRALLVTEDMAGFISIADWYAQHAVSPYSDEVRQAMLKAVALAFKKMHSINRQHGCCYVRHIYVKTEGKAEAGFLDLEKSRRRLRRDKAINHDFRQLEKYLEPIPKADWEQVKAYYYAM
;
A
#
# COMPACT_ATOMS: atom_id res chain seq x y z
N MET A 1 -2.17 -7.58 4.43
CA MET A 1 -1.39 -7.21 5.62
C MET A 1 -0.71 -8.47 6.08
N PRO A 2 0.60 -8.46 6.32
CA PRO A 2 1.32 -9.65 6.78
C PRO A 2 0.78 -10.09 8.15
N LYS A 3 0.80 -11.39 8.41
CA LYS A 3 0.32 -11.95 9.67
C LYS A 3 1.32 -11.65 10.78
N ILE A 4 0.85 -11.18 11.93
CA ILE A 4 1.70 -10.90 13.09
C ILE A 4 2.08 -12.22 13.75
N VAL A 5 3.38 -12.44 13.93
CA VAL A 5 3.96 -13.60 14.65
C VAL A 5 4.26 -13.23 16.09
N PHE A 6 4.77 -12.02 16.32
CA PHE A 6 5.08 -11.49 17.64
C PHE A 6 4.82 -9.98 17.68
N GLY A 7 4.34 -9.46 18.81
CA GLY A 7 4.10 -8.04 18.97
C GLY A 7 4.04 -7.67 20.44
N GLU A 8 5.10 -7.05 20.96
CA GLU A 8 5.16 -6.59 22.35
C GLU A 8 5.77 -5.20 22.47
N ALA A 9 5.40 -4.50 23.55
CA ALA A 9 5.97 -3.23 23.94
C ALA A 9 6.22 -3.22 25.45
N VAL A 10 7.42 -2.83 25.86
CA VAL A 10 7.85 -2.73 27.25
C VAL A 10 8.34 -1.31 27.54
N LYS A 11 8.16 -0.87 28.78
CA LYS A 11 8.68 0.42 29.25
C LYS A 11 9.83 0.18 30.23
N ILE A 12 11.04 0.59 29.85
CA ILE A 12 12.27 0.42 30.64
C ILE A 12 12.84 1.80 30.93
N GLU A 13 13.05 2.14 32.21
CA GLU A 13 13.60 3.44 32.64
C GLU A 13 12.87 4.66 32.06
N GLY A 14 11.56 4.54 31.83
CA GLY A 14 10.74 5.61 31.25
C GLY A 14 10.62 5.57 29.73
N GLU A 15 11.44 4.78 29.04
CA GLU A 15 11.45 4.67 27.58
C GLU A 15 10.65 3.47 27.07
N TRP A 16 9.91 3.67 25.99
CA TRP A 16 9.19 2.60 25.31
C TRP A 16 10.10 1.87 24.33
N ARG A 17 10.10 0.53 24.40
CA ARG A 17 10.75 -0.36 23.44
C ARG A 17 9.71 -1.33 22.92
N ALA A 18 9.56 -1.43 21.60
CA ALA A 18 8.58 -2.31 20.98
C ALA A 18 9.22 -3.13 19.87
N LEU A 19 8.75 -4.36 19.70
CA LEU A 19 9.13 -5.25 18.60
C LEU A 19 7.87 -5.85 17.98
N LEU A 20 7.76 -5.72 16.67
CA LEU A 20 6.73 -6.35 15.85
C LEU A 20 7.41 -7.26 14.83
N VAL A 21 7.04 -8.54 14.82
CA VAL A 21 7.51 -9.53 13.84
C VAL A 21 6.31 -10.04 13.07
N THR A 22 6.44 -10.09 11.75
CA THR A 22 5.39 -10.58 10.86
C THR A 22 5.91 -11.71 9.98
N GLU A 23 5.01 -12.56 9.49
CA GLU A 23 5.33 -13.55 8.45
C GLU A 23 5.84 -12.83 7.19
N ASP A 24 6.74 -13.49 6.48
CA ASP A 24 7.25 -13.00 5.20
C ASP A 24 6.12 -12.88 4.17
N MET A 25 6.20 -11.86 3.32
CA MET A 25 5.25 -11.62 2.25
C MET A 25 5.72 -12.29 0.95
N ALA A 26 5.92 -13.61 0.99
CA ALA A 26 6.44 -14.37 -0.14
C ALA A 26 5.66 -14.09 -1.45
N GLY A 27 6.40 -13.70 -2.49
CA GLY A 27 5.86 -13.35 -3.81
C GLY A 27 5.34 -11.92 -3.95
N PHE A 28 5.42 -11.09 -2.91
CA PHE A 28 5.21 -9.65 -3.04
C PHE A 28 6.54 -8.94 -3.35
N ILE A 29 6.48 -7.97 -4.25
CA ILE A 29 7.56 -7.01 -4.50
C ILE A 29 7.03 -5.60 -4.29
N SER A 30 7.92 -4.62 -4.09
CA SER A 30 7.49 -3.23 -4.09
C SER A 30 6.91 -2.88 -5.46
N ILE A 31 5.90 -2.00 -5.51
CA ILE A 31 5.34 -1.57 -6.80
C ILE A 31 6.40 -0.85 -7.65
N ALA A 32 7.40 -0.23 -7.01
CA ALA A 32 8.53 0.38 -7.70
C ALA A 32 9.36 -0.67 -8.46
N ASP A 33 9.70 -1.78 -7.81
CA ASP A 33 10.41 -2.90 -8.44
C ASP A 33 9.55 -3.55 -9.54
N TRP A 34 8.23 -3.63 -9.33
CA TRP A 34 7.30 -4.12 -10.34
C TRP A 34 7.36 -3.27 -11.62
N TYR A 35 7.33 -1.93 -11.49
CA TYR A 35 7.47 -1.04 -12.65
C TYR A 35 8.87 -1.09 -13.27
N ALA A 36 9.92 -1.28 -12.47
CA ALA A 36 11.28 -1.48 -12.99
C ALA A 36 11.37 -2.76 -13.85
N GLN A 37 10.77 -3.86 -13.40
CA GLN A 37 10.67 -5.10 -14.17
C GLN A 37 9.80 -4.92 -15.42
N HIS A 38 8.66 -4.24 -15.31
CA HIS A 38 7.75 -3.95 -16.42
C HIS A 38 8.45 -3.13 -17.53
N ALA A 39 9.35 -2.22 -17.17
CA ALA A 39 10.12 -1.43 -18.14
C ALA A 39 11.12 -2.27 -18.95
N VAL A 40 11.63 -3.37 -18.38
CA VAL A 40 12.60 -4.28 -19.03
C VAL A 40 11.89 -5.41 -19.79
N SER A 41 10.89 -6.02 -19.15
CA SER A 41 10.07 -7.10 -19.69
C SER A 41 8.59 -6.80 -19.43
N PRO A 42 7.90 -6.16 -20.38
CA PRO A 42 6.53 -5.72 -20.18
C PRO A 42 5.57 -6.86 -19.84
N TYR A 43 4.93 -6.75 -18.67
CA TYR A 43 3.74 -7.51 -18.33
C TYR A 43 2.57 -7.16 -19.28
N SER A 44 1.70 -8.14 -19.54
CA SER A 44 0.47 -7.92 -20.33
C SER A 44 -0.44 -6.87 -19.69
N ASP A 45 -1.28 -6.22 -20.51
CA ASP A 45 -2.27 -5.25 -20.03
C ASP A 45 -3.21 -5.84 -18.98
N GLU A 46 -3.61 -7.10 -19.10
CA GLU A 46 -4.48 -7.79 -18.15
C GLU A 46 -3.86 -7.86 -16.76
N VAL A 47 -2.58 -8.22 -16.69
CA VAL A 47 -1.80 -8.27 -15.43
C VAL A 47 -1.64 -6.87 -14.84
N ARG A 48 -1.33 -5.86 -15.67
CA ARG A 48 -1.25 -4.46 -15.20
C ARG A 48 -2.60 -4.03 -14.62
N GLN A 49 -3.70 -4.23 -15.34
CA GLN A 49 -5.04 -3.84 -14.88
C GLN A 49 -5.47 -4.58 -13.61
N ALA A 50 -5.14 -5.87 -13.48
CA ALA A 50 -5.40 -6.64 -12.27
C ALA A 50 -4.62 -6.08 -11.07
N MET A 51 -3.36 -5.70 -11.26
CA MET A 51 -2.52 -5.05 -10.26
C MET A 51 -3.11 -3.70 -9.82
N LEU A 52 -3.50 -2.83 -10.76
CA LEU A 52 -4.10 -1.52 -10.44
C LEU A 52 -5.41 -1.67 -9.64
N LYS A 53 -6.26 -2.64 -10.00
CA LYS A 53 -7.47 -2.98 -9.23
C LYS A 53 -7.13 -3.46 -7.82
N ALA A 54 -6.08 -4.28 -7.67
CA ALA A 54 -5.65 -4.77 -6.36
C ALA A 54 -5.17 -3.62 -5.45
N VAL A 55 -4.38 -2.68 -6.00
CA VAL A 55 -3.94 -1.47 -5.28
C VAL A 55 -5.13 -0.62 -4.85
N ALA A 56 -6.09 -0.37 -5.75
CA ALA A 56 -7.32 0.35 -5.44
C ALA A 56 -8.11 -0.31 -4.30
N LEU A 57 -8.25 -1.64 -4.34
CA LEU A 57 -8.93 -2.41 -3.31
C LEU A 57 -8.20 -2.34 -1.96
N ALA A 58 -6.87 -2.34 -1.96
CA ALA A 58 -6.08 -2.20 -0.73
C ALA A 58 -6.33 -0.85 -0.07
N PHE A 59 -6.30 0.25 -0.82
CA PHE A 59 -6.69 1.58 -0.32
C PHE A 59 -8.13 1.58 0.18
N LYS A 60 -9.06 0.98 -0.58
CA LYS A 60 -10.49 0.93 -0.21
C LYS A 60 -10.70 0.28 1.15
N LYS A 61 -10.04 -0.86 1.39
CA LYS A 61 -10.08 -1.61 2.65
C LYS A 61 -9.50 -0.82 3.83
N MET A 62 -8.41 -0.08 3.62
CA MET A 62 -7.83 0.75 4.69
C MET A 62 -8.74 1.94 5.01
N HIS A 63 -9.20 2.65 3.99
CA HIS A 63 -10.02 3.85 4.15
C HIS A 63 -11.44 3.54 4.66
N SER A 64 -11.99 2.33 4.42
CA SER A 64 -13.34 1.97 4.88
C SER A 64 -13.46 1.94 6.41
N ILE A 65 -12.35 1.75 7.13
CA ILE A 65 -12.28 1.81 8.60
C ILE A 65 -11.73 3.16 9.10
N ASN A 66 -11.84 4.21 8.28
CA ASN A 66 -11.31 5.55 8.52
C ASN A 66 -9.81 5.61 8.85
N ARG A 67 -9.04 4.59 8.47
CA ARG A 67 -7.59 4.56 8.71
C ARG A 67 -6.86 5.15 7.51
N GLN A 68 -5.85 5.96 7.79
CA GLN A 68 -4.87 6.41 6.81
C GLN A 68 -3.55 5.67 7.02
N HIS A 69 -2.74 5.58 5.98
CA HIS A 69 -1.35 5.14 6.08
C HIS A 69 -0.51 6.20 6.80
N GLY A 70 -0.70 7.48 6.46
CA GLY A 70 -0.02 8.62 7.10
C GLY A 70 1.43 8.84 6.70
N CYS A 71 2.00 7.97 5.88
CA CYS A 71 3.32 8.09 5.25
C CYS A 71 3.29 7.40 3.88
N CYS A 72 2.25 7.67 3.09
CA CYS A 72 1.96 6.90 1.88
C CYS A 72 2.91 7.32 0.76
N TYR A 73 3.95 6.51 0.55
CA TYR A 73 4.88 6.62 -0.57
C TYR A 73 4.84 5.35 -1.42
N VAL A 74 5.22 5.49 -2.68
CA VAL A 74 5.17 4.42 -3.67
C VAL A 74 5.91 3.16 -3.20
N ARG A 75 7.10 3.32 -2.58
CA ARG A 75 7.89 2.22 -2.01
C ARG A 75 7.20 1.40 -0.91
N HIS A 76 6.14 1.95 -0.29
CA HIS A 76 5.39 1.25 0.75
C HIS A 76 4.22 0.46 0.19
N ILE A 77 3.96 0.54 -1.11
CA ILE A 77 2.95 -0.26 -1.80
C ILE A 77 3.62 -1.53 -2.29
N TYR A 78 3.08 -2.67 -1.88
CA TYR A 78 3.57 -3.98 -2.27
C TYR A 78 2.51 -4.70 -3.08
N VAL A 79 2.93 -5.34 -4.17
CA VAL A 79 2.06 -6.01 -5.12
C VAL A 79 2.55 -7.43 -5.36
N LYS A 80 1.60 -8.33 -5.58
CA LYS A 80 1.83 -9.69 -6.08
C LYS A 80 0.97 -9.86 -7.32
N THR A 81 1.58 -10.16 -8.46
CA THR A 81 0.88 -10.28 -9.74
C THR A 81 0.90 -11.68 -10.33
N GLU A 82 1.66 -12.60 -9.73
CA GLU A 82 1.62 -14.02 -10.09
C GLU A 82 0.32 -14.65 -9.56
N GLY A 83 -0.47 -15.23 -10.46
CA GLY A 83 -1.77 -15.78 -10.15
C GLY A 83 -2.80 -14.67 -9.85
N LYS A 84 -3.43 -14.73 -8.67
CA LYS A 84 -4.41 -13.72 -8.27
C LYS A 84 -3.68 -12.46 -7.82
N ALA A 85 -3.95 -11.34 -8.49
CA ALA A 85 -3.35 -10.07 -8.12
C ALA A 85 -3.77 -9.62 -6.71
N GLU A 86 -2.79 -9.27 -5.89
CA GLU A 86 -2.96 -8.80 -4.52
C GLU A 86 -2.09 -7.56 -4.28
N ALA A 87 -2.55 -6.67 -3.40
CA ALA A 87 -1.78 -5.52 -2.99
C ALA A 87 -1.96 -5.22 -1.50
N GLY A 88 -0.97 -4.57 -0.92
CA GLY A 88 -0.98 -4.15 0.47
C GLY A 88 0.03 -3.04 0.71
N PHE A 89 0.08 -2.61 1.97
CA PHE A 89 1.01 -1.58 2.42
C PHE A 89 1.94 -2.16 3.48
N LEU A 90 3.20 -1.76 3.44
CA LEU A 90 4.13 -1.90 4.55
C LEU A 90 4.33 -0.54 5.22
N ASP A 91 5.10 -0.53 6.30
CA ASP A 91 5.43 0.68 7.06
C ASP A 91 4.19 1.45 7.59
N LEU A 92 3.51 0.82 8.55
CA LEU A 92 2.30 1.37 9.16
C LEU A 92 2.57 2.15 10.44
N GLU A 93 3.82 2.53 10.72
CA GLU A 93 4.19 3.19 11.98
C GLU A 93 3.44 4.51 12.19
N LYS A 94 3.16 5.25 11.10
CA LYS A 94 2.42 6.53 11.12
C LYS A 94 0.92 6.34 10.88
N SER A 95 0.48 5.08 10.69
CA SER A 95 -0.90 4.76 10.35
C SER A 95 -1.80 5.01 11.55
N ARG A 96 -2.88 5.76 11.31
CA ARG A 96 -3.82 6.16 12.35
C ARG A 96 -5.23 6.30 11.82
N ARG A 97 -6.21 6.22 12.71
CA ARG A 97 -7.61 6.52 12.38
C ARG A 97 -7.82 8.02 12.27
N ARG A 98 -8.75 8.41 11.41
CA ARG A 98 -9.26 9.77 11.23
C ARG A 98 -10.73 9.78 11.61
N LEU A 99 -11.24 10.95 11.97
CA LEU A 99 -12.66 11.12 12.29
C LEU A 99 -13.54 10.86 11.07
N ARG A 100 -13.07 11.29 9.89
CA ARG A 100 -13.80 11.12 8.63
C ARG A 100 -12.95 10.42 7.58
N ARG A 101 -13.59 9.56 6.80
CA ARG A 101 -12.99 8.82 5.70
C ARG A 101 -12.33 9.75 4.66
N ASP A 102 -12.98 10.83 4.28
CA ASP A 102 -12.44 11.79 3.29
C ASP A 102 -11.12 12.41 3.73
N LYS A 103 -10.90 12.59 5.05
CA LYS A 103 -9.63 13.11 5.56
C LYS A 103 -8.50 12.08 5.51
N ALA A 104 -8.80 10.79 5.57
CA ALA A 104 -7.83 9.74 5.35
C ALA A 104 -7.43 9.68 3.86
N ILE A 105 -8.43 9.57 2.99
CA ILE A 105 -8.24 9.51 1.52
C ILE A 105 -7.42 10.70 1.03
N ASN A 106 -7.86 11.92 1.33
CA ASN A 106 -7.22 13.14 0.85
C ASN A 106 -5.79 13.29 1.38
N HIS A 107 -5.47 12.72 2.54
CA HIS A 107 -4.12 12.79 3.07
C HIS A 107 -3.19 11.83 2.32
N ASP A 108 -3.56 10.56 2.24
CA ASP A 108 -2.72 9.54 1.61
C ASP A 108 -2.56 9.80 0.11
N PHE A 109 -3.64 10.14 -0.61
CA PHE A 109 -3.56 10.40 -2.05
C PHE A 109 -2.73 11.64 -2.38
N ARG A 110 -2.91 12.75 -1.64
CA ARG A 110 -2.07 13.95 -1.85
C ARG A 110 -0.61 13.72 -1.52
N GLN A 111 -0.30 12.83 -0.56
CA GLN A 111 1.08 12.51 -0.24
C GLN A 111 1.71 11.67 -1.35
N LEU A 112 0.99 10.66 -1.84
CA LEU A 112 1.45 9.79 -2.92
C LEU A 112 1.65 10.57 -4.23
N GLU A 113 0.71 11.45 -4.59
CA GLU A 113 0.75 12.27 -5.81
C GLU A 113 1.96 13.22 -5.87
N LYS A 114 2.58 13.57 -4.73
CA LYS A 114 3.82 14.36 -4.70
C LYS A 114 5.05 13.56 -5.13
N TYR A 115 5.03 12.25 -4.92
CA TYR A 115 6.17 11.35 -5.13
C TYR A 115 5.68 10.08 -5.84
N LEU A 116 4.98 10.28 -6.96
CA LEU A 116 4.25 9.22 -7.66
C LEU A 116 5.17 8.29 -8.46
N GLU A 117 6.37 8.73 -8.82
CA GLU A 117 7.33 7.90 -9.54
C GLU A 117 7.69 6.62 -8.76
N PRO A 118 7.81 5.46 -9.43
CA PRO A 118 7.73 5.27 -10.89
C PRO A 118 6.32 5.01 -11.47
N ILE A 119 5.23 5.17 -10.70
CA ILE A 119 3.86 4.92 -11.19
C ILE A 119 3.51 5.96 -12.27
N PRO A 120 3.15 5.55 -13.51
CA PRO A 120 2.67 6.47 -14.53
C PRO A 120 1.39 7.18 -14.06
N LYS A 121 1.24 8.47 -14.40
CA LYS A 121 0.04 9.25 -14.04
C LYS A 121 -1.25 8.59 -14.53
N ALA A 122 -1.25 8.03 -15.74
CA ALA A 122 -2.40 7.32 -16.29
C ALA A 122 -2.82 6.11 -15.45
N ASP A 123 -1.84 5.31 -14.99
CA ASP A 123 -2.09 4.17 -14.12
C ASP A 123 -2.61 4.62 -12.75
N TRP A 124 -2.11 5.75 -12.21
CA TRP A 124 -2.64 6.31 -10.97
C TRP A 124 -4.09 6.83 -11.11
N GLU A 125 -4.41 7.53 -12.20
CA GLU A 125 -5.81 7.92 -12.48
C GLU A 125 -6.72 6.69 -12.60
N GLN A 126 -6.22 5.61 -13.20
CA GLN A 126 -6.94 4.35 -13.30
C GLN A 126 -7.15 3.67 -11.92
N VAL A 127 -6.15 3.71 -11.03
CA VAL A 127 -6.29 3.26 -9.63
C VAL A 127 -7.37 4.07 -8.91
N LYS A 128 -7.39 5.40 -9.08
CA LYS A 128 -8.43 6.26 -8.50
C LYS A 128 -9.81 5.93 -9.07
N ALA A 129 -9.92 5.74 -10.38
CA ALA A 129 -11.19 5.33 -11.01
C ALA A 129 -11.72 4.02 -10.42
N TYR A 130 -10.87 3.00 -10.30
CA TYR A 130 -11.24 1.74 -9.63
C TYR A 130 -11.63 1.95 -8.17
N TYR A 131 -10.89 2.77 -7.43
CA TYR A 131 -11.16 3.04 -6.02
C TYR A 131 -12.54 3.68 -5.81
N TYR A 132 -12.94 4.61 -6.69
CA TYR A 132 -14.23 5.31 -6.59
C TYR A 132 -15.42 4.51 -7.14
N ALA A 133 -15.19 3.56 -8.04
CA ALA A 133 -16.22 2.68 -8.58
C ALA A 133 -16.61 1.50 -7.67
N MET A 134 -15.73 1.10 -6.74
CA MET A 134 -15.99 0.08 -5.70
C MET A 134 -16.87 0.60 -4.55
#